data_AF-A0A3R6WZF5-F1
#
_entry.id   AF-A0A3R6WZF5-F1
#
_cell.length_a   1.000
_cell.length_b   1.000
_cell.length_c   1.000
_cell.angle_alpha   90.00
_cell.angle_beta   90.00
_cell.angle_gamma   90.00
#
_symmetry.space_group_name_H-M   'P 1'
#
loop_
_entity.id
_entity.type
_entity.pdbx_description
1 polymer ?
#
loop_
_entity_poly.entity_id
_entity_poly.type
_entity_poly.pdbx_seq_one_letter_code
_entity_poly.pdbx_strand_id
1 'polypeptide(L)'
;MKPTSFENAIRLQFDTLMKKVIDGIIKNYEKELDRRSNREIPFCELPKIVVNSFPVFDDYELDITIFDVYGMEARVSGNELCKALQQLPERKRNNLLMFYFLDMSDTEIAELQHISRAGVFKNRQVALHNMKKILQEEK
;
A
#
# COMPACT_ATOMS: atom_id res chain seq x y z
N MET A 1 -14.55 1.21 -70.29
CA MET A 1 -13.35 1.30 -71.16
C MET A 1 -12.24 0.45 -70.57
N LYS A 2 -11.45 -0.26 -71.40
CA LYS A 2 -10.23 -0.89 -70.90
C LYS A 2 -9.19 0.23 -70.66
N PRO A 3 -8.49 0.23 -69.52
CA PRO A 3 -7.44 1.21 -69.27
C PRO A 3 -6.37 1.10 -70.35
N THR A 4 -5.88 2.26 -70.79
CA THR A 4 -4.78 2.36 -71.75
C THR A 4 -3.50 1.75 -71.18
N SER A 5 -2.55 1.41 -72.06
CA SER A 5 -1.25 0.86 -71.62
C SER A 5 -0.52 1.78 -70.63
N PHE A 6 -0.66 3.10 -70.82
CA PHE A 6 -0.08 4.11 -69.94
C PHE A 6 -0.75 4.18 -68.56
N GLU A 7 -2.08 4.20 -68.51
CA GLU A 7 -2.83 4.18 -67.24
C GLU A 7 -2.55 2.91 -66.43
N ASN A 8 -2.41 1.76 -67.11
CA ASN A 8 -2.01 0.51 -66.45
C ASN A 8 -0.58 0.59 -65.89
N ALA A 9 0.35 1.24 -66.60
CA ALA A 9 1.72 1.42 -66.11
C ALA A 9 1.75 2.30 -64.85
N ILE A 10 1.00 3.41 -64.82
CA ILE A 10 0.86 4.25 -63.62
C ILE A 10 0.29 3.45 -62.44
N ARG A 11 -0.78 2.68 -62.68
CA ARG A 11 -1.39 1.86 -61.63
C ARG A 11 -0.39 0.85 -61.05
N LEU A 12 0.35 0.15 -61.90
CA LEU A 12 1.35 -0.83 -61.46
C LEU A 12 2.52 -0.19 -60.69
N GLN A 13 2.94 1.01 -61.07
CA GLN A 13 3.95 1.76 -60.32
C GLN A 13 3.45 2.14 -58.93
N PHE A 14 2.22 2.68 -58.85
CA PHE A 14 1.60 3.00 -57.57
C PHE A 14 1.44 1.77 -56.68
N ASP A 15 0.92 0.66 -57.23
CA ASP A 15 0.76 -0.60 -56.50
C ASP A 15 2.10 -1.12 -55.96
N THR A 16 3.17 -1.00 -56.74
CA THR A 16 4.51 -1.42 -56.32
C THR A 16 5.04 -0.55 -55.19
N LEU A 17 4.84 0.76 -55.26
CA LEU A 17 5.22 1.69 -54.18
C LEU A 17 4.42 1.40 -52.91
N MET A 18 3.12 1.18 -53.02
CA MET A 18 2.26 0.84 -51.88
C MET A 18 2.69 -0.45 -51.20
N LYS A 19 2.97 -1.52 -51.96
CA LYS A 19 3.51 -2.77 -51.41
C LYS A 19 4.82 -2.54 -50.65
N LYS A 20 5.74 -1.75 -51.22
CA LYS A 20 7.02 -1.43 -50.57
C LYS A 20 6.84 -0.66 -49.27
N VAL A 21 5.88 0.27 -49.22
CA VAL A 21 5.54 1.01 -48.00
C VAL A 21 4.96 0.07 -46.94
N ILE A 22 4.01 -0.79 -47.31
CA ILE A 22 3.41 -1.78 -46.41
C ILE A 22 4.48 -2.72 -45.85
N ASP A 23 5.35 -3.27 -46.69
CA ASP A 23 6.46 -4.13 -46.26
C ASP A 23 7.41 -3.41 -45.30
N GLY A 24 7.65 -2.11 -45.53
CA GLY A 24 8.45 -1.27 -44.65
C GLY A 24 7.80 -1.07 -43.28
N ILE A 25 6.49 -0.84 -43.24
CA ILE A 25 5.72 -0.69 -42.00
C ILE A 25 5.74 -1.99 -41.20
N ILE A 26 5.51 -3.13 -41.84
CA ILE A 26 5.55 -4.45 -41.18
C ILE A 26 6.93 -4.69 -40.55
N LYS A 27 8.01 -4.48 -41.30
CA LYS A 27 9.38 -4.65 -40.77
C LYS A 27 9.70 -3.70 -39.61
N ASN A 28 9.21 -2.46 -39.66
CA ASN A 28 9.40 -1.52 -38.56
C ASN A 28 8.61 -1.94 -37.31
N TYR A 29 7.39 -2.45 -37.50
CA TYR A 29 6.57 -2.96 -36.41
C TYR A 29 7.22 -4.17 -35.72
N GLU A 30 7.70 -5.15 -36.51
CA GLU A 30 8.41 -6.32 -35.99
C GLU A 30 9.66 -5.92 -35.18
N LYS A 31 10.46 -4.97 -35.70
CA LYS A 31 11.62 -4.43 -34.97
C LYS A 31 11.26 -3.79 -33.64
N GLU A 32 10.14 -3.07 -33.57
CA GLU A 32 9.68 -2.47 -32.31
C GLU A 32 9.18 -3.52 -31.33
N LEU A 33 8.50 -4.58 -31.80
CA LEU A 33 8.12 -5.70 -30.95
C LEU A 33 9.36 -6.39 -30.35
N ASP A 34 10.38 -6.68 -31.16
CA ASP A 34 11.63 -7.27 -30.69
C ASP A 34 12.34 -6.36 -29.69
N ARG A 35 12.37 -5.04 -29.95
CA ARG A 35 13.00 -4.08 -29.04
C ARG A 35 12.30 -4.03 -27.68
N ARG A 36 10.96 -4.09 -27.65
CA ARG A 36 10.17 -4.13 -26.41
C ARG A 36 10.38 -5.44 -25.68
N SER A 37 10.27 -6.57 -26.37
CA SER A 37 10.48 -7.91 -25.78
C SER A 37 11.86 -8.06 -25.12
N ASN A 38 12.91 -7.47 -25.71
CA ASN A 38 14.27 -7.48 -25.14
C ASN A 38 14.46 -6.57 -23.91
N ARG A 39 13.51 -5.66 -23.62
CA ARG A 39 13.65 -4.63 -22.58
C ARG A 39 12.54 -4.67 -21.52
N GLU A 40 11.41 -5.27 -21.85
CA GLU A 40 10.19 -5.26 -21.05
C GLU A 40 9.73 -6.69 -20.81
N ILE A 41 9.24 -6.96 -19.60
CA ILE A 41 8.60 -8.22 -19.24
C ILE A 41 7.17 -7.87 -18.83
N PRO A 42 6.14 -8.54 -19.39
CA PRO A 42 4.76 -8.25 -19.04
C PRO A 42 4.49 -8.63 -17.59
N PHE A 43 3.64 -7.87 -16.91
CA PHE A 43 3.36 -8.11 -15.48
C PHE A 43 2.78 -9.50 -15.17
N CYS A 44 2.10 -10.13 -16.13
CA CYS A 44 1.58 -11.49 -15.98
C CYS A 44 2.69 -12.57 -15.92
N GLU A 45 3.88 -12.29 -16.45
CA GLU A 45 5.03 -13.19 -16.41
C GLU A 45 5.92 -12.96 -15.17
N LEU A 46 5.69 -11.86 -14.43
CA LEU A 46 6.42 -11.60 -13.21
C LEU A 46 5.90 -12.46 -12.04
N PRO A 47 6.77 -12.90 -11.13
CA PRO A 47 6.34 -13.54 -9.89
C PRO A 47 5.44 -12.62 -9.06
N LYS A 48 4.36 -13.18 -8.49
CA LYS A 48 3.41 -12.44 -7.64
C LYS A 48 4.10 -11.67 -6.51
N ILE A 49 5.16 -12.22 -5.93
CA ILE A 49 5.93 -11.56 -4.87
C ILE A 49 6.57 -10.25 -5.32
N VAL A 50 7.05 -10.17 -6.57
CA VAL A 50 7.64 -8.96 -7.15
C VAL A 50 6.54 -7.96 -7.46
N VAL A 51 5.45 -8.40 -8.07
CA VAL A 51 4.30 -7.52 -8.39
C VAL A 51 3.71 -6.89 -7.13
N ASN A 52 3.60 -7.68 -6.06
CA ASN A 52 3.10 -7.20 -4.75
C ASN A 52 4.03 -6.18 -4.07
N SER A 53 5.26 -6.00 -4.54
CA SER A 53 6.20 -5.02 -4.01
C SER A 53 6.11 -3.64 -4.68
N PHE A 54 5.39 -3.53 -5.80
CA PHE A 54 5.25 -2.27 -6.55
C PHE A 54 4.31 -1.24 -5.92
N PRO A 55 3.21 -1.61 -5.24
CA PRO A 55 2.33 -0.62 -4.63
C PRO A 55 3.09 0.21 -3.59
N VAL A 56 2.99 1.52 -3.72
CA VAL A 56 3.31 2.47 -2.66
C VAL A 56 1.98 2.82 -1.99
N PHE A 57 1.91 2.63 -0.68
CA PHE A 57 0.77 3.07 0.11
C PHE A 57 1.07 4.47 0.63
N ASP A 58 0.15 5.40 0.38
CA ASP A 58 0.18 6.71 1.00
C ASP A 58 -0.35 6.59 2.43
N ASP A 59 0.43 7.04 3.41
CA ASP A 59 0.01 7.14 4.80
C ASP A 59 -0.79 8.44 5.00
N TYR A 60 -2.11 8.36 4.83
CA TYR A 60 -3.00 9.48 5.17
C TYR A 60 -3.47 9.37 6.63
N GLU A 61 -3.38 10.48 7.38
CA GLU A 61 -3.91 10.62 8.76
C GLU A 61 -5.45 10.69 8.81
N LEU A 62 -6.17 9.84 8.09
CA LEU A 62 -7.63 9.96 7.96
C LEU A 62 -8.40 9.38 9.17
N ASP A 63 -7.79 8.48 9.93
CA ASP A 63 -8.43 7.77 11.04
C ASP A 63 -7.64 7.89 12.35
N ILE A 64 -7.20 9.09 12.70
CA ILE A 64 -6.51 9.35 13.98
C ILE A 64 -7.52 9.75 15.06
N THR A 65 -7.51 9.01 16.16
CA THR A 65 -8.15 9.41 17.42
C THR A 65 -7.08 9.90 18.39
N ILE A 66 -7.33 11.07 19.00
CA ILE A 66 -6.45 11.65 20.02
C ILE A 66 -7.00 11.28 21.40
N PHE A 67 -6.16 10.68 22.23
CA PHE A 67 -6.46 10.40 23.63
C PHE A 67 -5.68 11.36 24.52
N ASP A 68 -6.37 12.03 25.46
CA ASP A 68 -5.71 12.75 26.53
C ASP A 68 -5.26 11.77 27.62
N VAL A 69 -3.95 11.75 27.87
CA VAL A 69 -3.30 10.86 28.81
C VAL A 69 -2.45 11.71 29.76
N TYR A 70 -3.05 12.10 30.89
CA TYR A 70 -2.41 12.97 31.88
C TYR A 70 -1.93 14.33 31.29
N GLY A 71 -2.70 14.92 30.37
CA GLY A 71 -2.36 16.17 29.71
C GLY A 71 -1.45 16.02 28.49
N MET A 72 -1.12 14.78 28.10
CA MET A 72 -0.35 14.46 26.89
C MET A 72 -1.26 13.87 25.82
N GLU A 73 -1.05 14.26 24.57
CA GLU A 73 -1.82 13.75 23.43
C GLU A 73 -1.22 12.46 22.88
N ALA A 74 -1.90 11.33 23.07
CA ALA A 74 -1.57 10.08 22.39
C ALA A 74 -2.40 9.93 21.11
N ARG A 75 -1.73 9.94 19.96
CA ARG A 75 -2.35 9.81 18.63
C ARG A 75 -2.38 8.35 18.21
N VAL A 76 -3.58 7.81 17.99
CA VAL A 76 -3.77 6.41 17.59
C VAL A 76 -4.47 6.35 16.25
N SER A 77 -3.85 5.68 15.29
CA SER A 77 -4.43 5.42 13.97
C SER A 77 -5.18 4.09 13.95
N GLY A 78 -6.33 4.06 13.26
CA GLY A 78 -7.10 2.86 13.00
C GLY A 78 -8.35 2.75 13.88
N ASN A 79 -9.50 2.75 13.23
CA ASN A 79 -10.82 2.80 13.89
C ASN A 79 -11.05 1.60 14.83
N GLU A 80 -10.74 0.38 14.39
CA GLU A 80 -10.88 -0.84 15.22
C GLU A 80 -10.02 -0.77 16.49
N LEU A 81 -8.76 -0.34 16.37
CA LEU A 81 -7.85 -0.19 17.50
C LEU A 81 -8.36 0.87 18.48
N CYS A 82 -8.82 2.01 17.97
CA CYS A 82 -9.36 3.10 18.78
C CYS A 82 -10.60 2.65 19.56
N LYS A 83 -11.52 1.93 18.92
CA LYS A 83 -12.72 1.37 19.58
C LYS A 83 -12.35 0.39 20.67
N ALA A 84 -11.41 -0.53 20.41
CA ALA A 84 -10.96 -1.49 21.42
C ALA A 84 -10.29 -0.80 22.62
N LEU A 85 -9.49 0.23 22.39
CA LEU A 85 -8.88 1.04 23.45
C LEU A 85 -9.91 1.80 24.29
N GLN A 86 -11.00 2.29 23.68
CA GLN A 86 -12.09 2.96 24.39
C GLN A 86 -12.89 2.01 25.30
N GLN A 87 -12.95 0.72 24.99
CA GLN A 87 -13.61 -0.29 25.81
C GLN A 87 -12.80 -0.67 27.07
N LEU A 88 -11.50 -0.38 27.09
CA LEU A 88 -10.67 -0.64 28.27
C LEU A 88 -10.94 0.39 29.38
N PRO A 89 -10.81 -0.02 30.67
CA PRO A 89 -10.78 0.93 31.77
C PRO A 89 -9.68 1.97 31.57
N GLU A 90 -10.00 3.24 31.78
CA GLU A 90 -9.12 4.39 31.52
C GLU A 90 -7.69 4.20 32.07
N ARG A 91 -7.54 3.78 33.33
CA ARG A 91 -6.20 3.58 33.93
C ARG A 91 -5.35 2.56 33.18
N LYS A 92 -5.98 1.49 32.66
CA LYS A 92 -5.31 0.43 31.88
C LYS A 92 -5.04 0.89 30.44
N ARG A 93 -6.00 1.59 29.82
CA ARG A 93 -5.84 2.23 28.52
C ARG A 93 -4.66 3.21 28.54
N ASN A 94 -4.63 4.13 29.51
CA ASN A 94 -3.59 5.14 29.64
C ASN A 94 -2.21 4.50 29.88
N ASN A 95 -2.13 3.38 30.61
CA ASN A 95 -0.87 2.64 30.76
C ASN A 95 -0.34 2.11 29.42
N LEU A 96 -1.22 1.57 28.55
CA LEU A 96 -0.83 1.16 27.20
C LEU A 96 -0.40 2.35 26.34
N LEU A 97 -1.18 3.43 26.36
CA LEU A 97 -0.90 4.63 25.57
C LEU A 97 0.43 5.26 25.97
N MET A 98 0.71 5.38 27.27
CA MET A 98 2.00 5.90 27.74
C MET A 98 3.17 5.05 27.26
N PHE A 99 3.07 3.71 27.33
CA PHE A 99 4.17 2.83 26.99
C PHE A 99 4.41 2.71 25.47
N TYR A 100 3.34 2.61 24.67
CA TYR A 100 3.45 2.32 23.23
C TYR A 100 3.36 3.53 22.32
N PHE A 101 2.71 4.62 22.77
CA PHE A 101 2.46 5.80 21.93
C PHE A 101 3.18 7.06 22.42
N LEU A 102 3.55 7.11 23.71
CA LEU A 102 4.29 8.23 24.29
C LEU A 102 5.73 7.85 24.68
N ASP A 103 6.17 6.64 24.32
CA ASP A 103 7.52 6.10 24.58
C ASP A 103 8.00 6.18 26.05
N MET A 104 7.06 6.16 27.00
CA MET A 104 7.38 6.22 28.43
C MET A 104 7.81 4.85 28.96
N SER A 105 8.82 4.87 29.83
CA SER A 105 9.29 3.68 30.54
C SER A 105 8.36 3.26 31.68
N ASP A 106 8.46 2.00 32.11
CA ASP A 106 7.69 1.50 33.26
C ASP A 106 7.95 2.27 34.56
N THR A 107 9.12 2.88 34.70
CA THR A 107 9.50 3.68 35.87
C THR A 107 8.77 5.02 35.84
N GLU A 108 8.80 5.74 34.71
CA GLU A 108 8.11 7.02 34.55
C GLU A 108 6.59 6.85 34.71
N ILE A 109 6.02 5.78 34.16
CA ILE A 109 4.60 5.46 34.31
C ILE A 109 4.27 5.12 35.77
N ALA A 110 5.16 4.42 36.47
CA ALA A 110 4.96 4.05 37.87
C ALA A 110 4.92 5.28 38.78
N GLU A 111 5.82 6.22 38.55
CA GLU A 111 5.87 7.50 39.24
C GLU A 111 4.60 8.32 38.98
N LEU A 112 4.19 8.44 37.71
CA LEU A 112 2.99 9.20 37.32
C LEU A 112 1.68 8.59 37.88
N GLN A 113 1.58 7.26 37.90
CA GLN A 113 0.39 6.56 38.39
C GLN A 113 0.42 6.24 39.89
N HIS A 114 1.50 6.62 40.59
CA HIS A 114 1.77 6.31 42.00
C HIS A 114 1.61 4.82 42.34
N ILE A 115 2.21 3.95 41.53
CA ILE A 115 2.21 2.49 41.75
C ILE A 115 3.63 1.92 41.61
N SER A 116 3.81 0.64 41.94
CA SER A 116 5.09 -0.02 41.69
C SER A 116 5.31 -0.27 40.19
N ARG A 117 6.58 -0.27 39.77
CA ARG A 117 7.00 -0.70 38.42
C ARG A 117 6.42 -2.06 38.03
N ALA A 118 6.41 -3.01 38.96
CA ALA A 118 5.81 -4.33 38.74
C ALA A 118 4.28 -4.25 38.53
N GLY A 119 3.61 -3.32 39.23
CA GLY A 119 2.20 -3.03 39.02
C GLY A 119 1.91 -2.47 37.63
N VAL A 120 2.75 -1.55 37.13
CA VAL A 120 2.66 -1.04 35.75
C VAL A 120 2.74 -2.18 34.75
N PHE A 121 3.77 -3.02 34.85
CA PHE A 121 3.96 -4.17 33.96
C PHE A 121 2.76 -5.12 34.00
N LYS A 122 2.29 -5.50 35.19
CA LYS A 122 1.12 -6.38 35.34
C LYS A 122 -0.14 -5.76 34.74
N ASN A 123 -0.37 -4.47 34.96
CA ASN A 123 -1.50 -3.74 34.39
C ASN A 123 -1.45 -3.74 32.86
N ARG A 124 -0.27 -3.52 32.26
CA ARG A 124 -0.06 -3.60 30.81
C ARG A 124 -0.38 -4.99 30.26
N GLN A 125 0.14 -6.04 30.88
CA GLN A 125 -0.13 -7.42 30.45
C GLN A 125 -1.62 -7.77 30.50
N VAL A 126 -2.33 -7.35 31.56
CA VAL A 126 -3.77 -7.55 31.67
C VAL A 126 -4.53 -6.74 30.61
N ALA A 127 -4.10 -5.50 30.35
CA ALA A 127 -4.72 -4.65 29.34
C ALA A 127 -4.56 -5.25 27.93
N LEU A 128 -3.36 -5.74 27.58
CA LEU A 128 -3.10 -6.42 26.31
C LEU A 128 -3.93 -7.70 26.15
N HIS A 129 -4.07 -8.49 27.22
CA HIS A 129 -4.90 -9.69 27.20
C HIS A 129 -6.37 -9.35 26.93
N ASN A 130 -6.88 -8.30 27.55
CA ASN A 130 -8.25 -7.83 27.33
C ASN A 130 -8.43 -7.26 25.91
N MET A 131 -7.48 -6.46 25.42
CA MET A 131 -7.46 -5.96 24.03
C MET A 131 -7.56 -7.10 23.03
N LYS A 132 -6.76 -8.16 23.24
CA LYS A 132 -6.79 -9.34 22.38
C LYS A 132 -8.16 -10.00 22.34
N LYS A 133 -8.86 -10.09 23.47
CA LYS A 133 -10.23 -10.64 23.50
C LYS A 133 -11.22 -9.76 22.75
N ILE A 134 -11.21 -8.45 23.02
CA ILE A 134 -12.11 -7.48 22.36
C ILE A 134 -11.95 -7.56 20.83
N LEU A 135 -10.70 -7.52 20.35
CA LEU A 135 -10.39 -7.59 18.91
C LEU A 135 -10.66 -8.95 18.27
N GLN A 136 -10.81 -10.02 19.06
CA GLN A 136 -11.17 -11.35 18.58
C GLN A 136 -12.69 -11.59 18.58
N GLU A 137 -13.43 -10.93 19.48
CA GLU A 137 -14.89 -11.00 19.57
C GLU A 137 -15.59 -10.12 18.53
N GLU A 138 -14.93 -9.07 18.03
CA GLU A 138 -15.43 -8.19 16.96
C GLU A 138 -15.15 -8.71 15.53
N LYS A 139 -14.48 -9.87 15.39
CA LYS A 139 -14.22 -10.55 14.11
C LYS A 139 -15.31 -11.56 13.76
#